data_AF-A0A284RVG7-F1
#
_entry.id   AF-A0A284RVG7-F1
#
_cell.length_a   1.000
_cell.length_b   1.000
_cell.length_c   1.000
_cell.angle_alpha   90.00
_cell.angle_beta   90.00
_cell.angle_gamma   90.00
#
_symmetry.space_group_name_H-M   'P 1'
#
loop_
_entity.id
_entity.type
_entity.pdbx_description
1 polymer ?
#
loop_
_entity_poly.entity_id
_entity_poly.type
_entity_poly.pdbx_seq_one_letter_code
_entity_poly.pdbx_strand_id
1 'polypeptide(L)'
;MSGLSAWHEINSAEWAGGNKFVIHIKTAAAKRGAHLFHPKHCPVILEHLFALCEGLQTSNSFNIAVWVVALCAFWECCHLGELTIPSHNAFDEELHVAKSVQISFYRHFRGAESVQFHIP
;
A
#
# COMPACT_ATOMS: atom_id res chain seq x y z
N MET A 1 -5.98 19.24 -22.42
CA MET A 1 -7.44 19.50 -22.55
C MET A 1 -7.69 21.01 -22.55
N SER A 2 -7.23 21.71 -23.57
CA SER A 2 -7.50 23.15 -23.76
C SER A 2 -8.87 23.38 -24.41
N GLY A 3 -9.39 22.38 -25.13
CA GLY A 3 -10.71 22.43 -25.77
C GLY A 3 -11.88 22.43 -24.79
N LEU A 4 -11.79 21.74 -23.65
CA LEU A 4 -12.87 21.71 -22.66
C LEU A 4 -13.00 23.05 -21.93
N SER A 5 -11.88 23.68 -21.54
CA SER A 5 -11.92 25.03 -20.98
C SER A 5 -12.42 26.06 -22.00
N ALA A 6 -12.00 25.95 -23.27
CA ALA A 6 -12.48 26.83 -24.34
C ALA A 6 -13.99 26.65 -24.59
N TRP A 7 -14.53 25.44 -24.50
CA TRP A 7 -15.98 25.21 -24.60
C TRP A 7 -16.74 25.92 -23.47
N HIS A 8 -16.27 25.85 -22.22
CA HIS A 8 -16.89 26.57 -21.11
C HIS A 8 -16.86 28.09 -21.33
N GLU A 9 -15.74 28.63 -21.84
CA GLU A 9 -15.59 30.04 -22.18
C GLU A 9 -16.53 30.48 -23.31
N ILE A 10 -16.63 29.69 -24.39
CA ILE A 10 -17.54 29.95 -25.52
C ILE A 10 -19.01 29.92 -25.08
N ASN A 11 -19.38 29.01 -24.18
CA ASN A 11 -20.75 28.82 -23.75
C ASN A 11 -21.10 29.64 -22.50
N SER A 12 -20.22 30.54 -22.05
CA SER A 12 -20.40 31.33 -20.82
C SER A 12 -20.77 30.47 -19.59
N ALA A 13 -20.26 29.24 -19.55
CA ALA A 13 -20.49 28.30 -18.46
C ALA A 13 -19.36 28.42 -17.43
N GLU A 14 -19.69 28.31 -16.14
CA GLU A 14 -18.70 28.40 -15.07
C GLU A 14 -17.63 27.31 -15.21
N TRP A 15 -16.36 27.72 -15.22
CA TRP A 15 -15.22 26.82 -15.34
C TRP A 15 -14.61 26.52 -13.96
N ALA A 16 -14.93 25.36 -13.39
CA ALA A 16 -14.38 24.90 -12.12
C ALA A 16 -12.97 24.28 -12.29
N GLY A 17 -12.09 24.90 -13.07
CA GLY A 17 -10.76 24.37 -13.40
C GLY A 17 -9.83 24.16 -12.22
N GLY A 18 -10.07 24.87 -11.10
CA GLY A 18 -9.37 24.72 -9.83
C GLY A 18 -9.96 23.65 -8.91
N ASN A 19 -11.09 23.04 -9.26
CA ASN A 19 -11.66 21.95 -8.49
C ASN A 19 -10.72 20.74 -8.55
N LYS A 20 -10.47 20.11 -7.39
CA LYS A 20 -9.63 18.92 -7.27
C LYS A 20 -10.03 17.85 -8.29
N PHE A 21 -11.31 17.59 -8.51
CA PHE A 21 -11.80 16.59 -9.47
C PHE A 21 -11.33 16.88 -10.90
N VAL A 22 -11.46 18.12 -11.37
CA VAL A 22 -11.04 18.53 -12.72
C VAL A 22 -9.52 18.45 -12.86
N ILE A 23 -8.78 18.79 -11.81
CA ILE A 23 -7.31 18.63 -11.76
C ILE A 23 -6.92 17.15 -11.87
N HIS A 24 -7.57 16.25 -11.12
CA HIS A 24 -7.25 14.82 -11.15
C HIS A 24 -7.56 14.22 -12.53
N ILE A 25 -8.69 14.58 -13.15
CA ILE A 25 -9.03 14.14 -14.52
C ILE A 25 -8.01 14.66 -15.54
N LYS A 26 -7.61 15.93 -15.46
CA LYS A 26 -6.56 16.50 -16.32
C LYS A 26 -5.25 15.72 -16.18
N THR A 27 -4.82 15.43 -14.96
CA THR A 27 -3.61 14.66 -14.68
C THR A 27 -3.71 13.22 -15.20
N ALA A 28 -4.83 12.55 -14.99
CA ALA A 28 -5.05 11.19 -15.49
C ALA A 28 -5.06 11.13 -17.03
N ALA A 29 -5.66 12.10 -17.70
CA ALA A 29 -5.66 12.18 -19.16
C ALA A 29 -4.28 12.52 -19.73
N ALA A 30 -3.51 13.39 -19.07
CA ALA A 30 -2.13 13.66 -19.45
C ALA A 30 -1.23 12.42 -19.33
N LYS A 31 -1.43 11.62 -18.26
CA LYS A 31 -0.73 10.34 -18.07
C LYS A 31 -1.08 9.28 -19.13
N ARG A 32 -2.26 9.32 -19.75
CA ARG A 32 -2.62 8.41 -20.87
C ARG A 32 -1.88 8.74 -22.17
N GLY A 33 -1.47 9.99 -22.38
CA GLY A 33 -0.72 10.43 -23.57
C GLY A 33 0.80 10.34 -23.42
N ALA A 34 1.29 10.32 -22.17
CA ALA A 34 2.68 10.04 -21.89
C ALA A 34 2.92 8.53 -22.03
N HIS A 35 3.38 8.11 -23.20
CA HIS A 35 3.89 6.75 -23.42
C HIS A 35 5.19 6.57 -22.61
N LEU A 36 5.06 6.43 -21.29
CA LEU A 36 6.12 5.94 -20.43
C LEU A 36 6.20 4.45 -20.72
N PHE A 37 6.98 4.09 -21.74
CA PHE A 37 7.33 2.71 -22.10
C PHE A 37 8.22 2.13 -20.99
N HIS A 38 7.67 1.95 -19.81
CA HIS A 38 8.19 0.92 -18.93
C HIS A 38 7.60 -0.39 -19.42
N PRO A 39 8.43 -1.39 -19.79
CA PRO A 39 7.90 -2.70 -20.14
C PRO A 39 7.01 -3.17 -19.00
N LYS A 40 5.79 -3.59 -19.33
CA LYS A 40 4.84 -4.08 -18.33
C LYS A 40 5.50 -5.25 -17.62
N HIS A 41 5.78 -5.09 -16.33
CA HIS A 41 6.31 -6.19 -15.52
C HIS A 41 5.29 -7.33 -15.53
N CYS A 42 5.80 -8.57 -15.57
CA CYS A 42 4.96 -9.75 -15.39
C CYS A 42 4.26 -9.63 -14.03
N PRO A 43 2.93 -9.84 -13.96
CA PRO A 43 2.24 -9.81 -12.67
C PRO A 43 2.84 -10.85 -11.73
N VAL A 44 2.83 -10.53 -10.43
CA VAL A 44 3.13 -11.54 -9.40
C VAL A 44 1.96 -12.53 -9.37
N ILE A 45 2.26 -13.83 -9.38
CA ILE A 45 1.30 -14.94 -9.36
C ILE A 45 1.55 -15.81 -8.13
N LEU A 46 0.62 -16.71 -7.82
CA LEU A 46 0.69 -17.57 -6.63
C LEU A 46 1.98 -18.40 -6.58
N GLU A 47 2.48 -18.85 -7.73
CA GLU A 47 3.73 -19.59 -7.86
C GLU A 47 4.94 -18.79 -7.35
N HIS A 48 4.93 -17.47 -7.54
CA HIS A 48 5.96 -16.59 -6.99
C HIS A 48 5.86 -16.47 -5.47
N LEU A 49 4.64 -16.47 -4.92
CA LEU A 49 4.44 -16.51 -3.47
C LEU A 49 4.91 -17.84 -2.88
N PHE A 50 4.58 -18.98 -3.49
CA PHE A 50 5.07 -20.28 -3.03
C PHE A 50 6.60 -20.36 -3.09
N ALA A 51 7.22 -19.94 -4.20
CA ALA A 51 8.67 -19.90 -4.32
C ALA A 51 9.33 -18.99 -3.27
N LEU A 52 8.71 -17.86 -2.95
CA LEU A 52 9.16 -16.96 -1.88
C LEU A 52 9.07 -17.66 -0.52
N CYS A 53 7.95 -18.32 -0.21
CA CYS A 53 7.75 -19.02 1.05
C CYS A 53 8.79 -20.15 1.26
N GLU A 54 9.06 -20.95 0.22
CA GLU A 54 10.07 -22.02 0.27
C GLU A 54 11.49 -21.49 0.48
N GLY A 55 11.79 -20.29 -0.04
CA GLY A 55 13.08 -19.63 0.14
C GLY A 55 13.28 -18.97 1.50
N LEU A 56 12.21 -18.79 2.30
CA LEU A 56 12.24 -18.08 3.58
C LEU A 56 12.36 -19.06 4.75
N GLN A 57 13.39 -18.87 5.59
CA GLN A 57 13.54 -19.66 6.81
C GLN A 57 12.51 -19.20 7.86
N THR A 58 11.58 -20.07 8.24
CA THR A 58 10.50 -19.80 9.21
C THR A 58 10.98 -19.64 10.65
N SER A 59 12.22 -19.98 10.97
CA SER A 59 12.82 -19.72 12.29
C SER A 59 13.14 -18.24 12.53
N ASN A 60 13.24 -17.44 11.47
CA ASN A 60 13.58 -16.03 11.57
C ASN A 60 12.33 -15.15 11.49
N SER A 61 12.07 -14.40 12.57
CA SER A 61 10.98 -13.41 12.65
C SER A 61 10.98 -12.39 11.49
N PHE A 62 12.14 -12.01 10.97
CA PHE A 62 12.24 -11.08 9.84
C PHE A 62 11.72 -11.72 8.54
N ASN A 63 12.08 -12.98 8.28
CA ASN A 63 11.61 -13.70 7.11
C ASN A 63 10.09 -13.89 7.14
N ILE A 64 9.53 -14.18 8.31
CA ILE A 64 8.07 -14.22 8.50
C ILE A 64 7.44 -12.86 8.22
N ALA A 65 8.04 -11.76 8.71
CA ALA A 65 7.51 -10.42 8.44
C ALA A 65 7.53 -10.09 6.93
N VAL A 66 8.61 -10.43 6.22
CA VAL A 66 8.69 -10.29 4.76
C VAL A 66 7.58 -11.10 4.06
N TRP A 67 7.34 -12.33 4.52
CA TRP A 67 6.26 -13.17 3.99
C TRP A 67 4.87 -12.56 4.20
N VAL A 68 4.57 -12.10 5.41
CA VAL A 68 3.28 -11.47 5.74
C VAL A 68 3.07 -10.20 4.91
N VAL A 69 4.09 -9.35 4.79
CA VAL A 69 4.00 -8.13 3.98
C VAL A 69 3.78 -8.45 2.49
N ALA A 70 4.45 -9.47 1.96
CA ALA A 70 4.23 -9.92 0.59
C ALA A 70 2.80 -10.42 0.35
N LEU A 71 2.22 -11.15 1.32
CA LEU A 71 0.82 -11.58 1.28
C LEU A 71 -0.15 -10.40 1.29
N CYS A 72 0.05 -9.42 2.19
CA CYS A 72 -0.76 -8.20 2.22
C CYS A 72 -0.70 -7.45 0.88
N ALA A 73 0.51 -7.22 0.35
CA ALA A 73 0.68 -6.55 -0.94
C ALA A 73 -0.04 -7.29 -2.09
N PHE A 74 0.03 -8.62 -2.10
CA PHE A 74 -0.60 -9.44 -3.14
C PHE A 74 -2.13 -9.42 -3.07
N TRP A 75 -2.72 -9.61 -1.88
CA TRP A 75 -4.17 -9.73 -1.72
C TRP A 75 -4.89 -8.38 -1.66
N GLU A 76 -4.27 -7.37 -1.05
CA GLU A 76 -4.86 -6.03 -0.92
C GLU A 76 -4.56 -5.15 -2.15
N CYS A 77 -3.74 -5.65 -3.09
CA CYS A 77 -3.26 -4.90 -4.25
C CYS A 77 -2.53 -3.58 -3.87
N CYS A 78 -1.93 -3.54 -2.69
CA CYS A 78 -1.21 -2.38 -2.15
C CYS A 78 0.24 -2.35 -2.61
N HIS A 79 0.81 -1.14 -2.63
CA HIS A 79 2.23 -0.99 -2.90
C HIS A 79 3.05 -1.30 -1.63
N LEU A 80 4.23 -1.91 -1.79
CA LEU A 80 5.09 -2.27 -0.66
C LEU A 80 5.46 -1.04 0.20
N GLY A 81 5.62 0.12 -0.41
CA GLY A 81 5.91 1.39 0.29
C GLY A 81 4.75 1.93 1.13
N GLU A 82 3.54 1.38 0.98
CA GLU A 82 2.38 1.71 1.84
C GLU A 82 2.35 0.82 3.09
N LEU A 83 2.84 -0.42 2.97
CA LEU A 83 2.85 -1.41 4.05
C LEU A 83 4.12 -1.36 4.91
N THR A 84 5.18 -0.72 4.41
CA THR A 84 6.49 -0.70 5.06
C THR A 84 6.92 0.72 5.37
N ILE A 85 7.70 0.85 6.43
CA ILE A 85 8.30 2.13 6.81
C ILE A 85 9.36 2.47 5.76
N PRO A 86 9.30 3.65 5.12
CA PRO A 86 10.08 3.96 3.93
C PRO A 86 11.60 4.04 4.19
N SER A 87 12.00 4.29 5.44
CA SER A 87 13.39 4.25 5.87
C SER A 87 13.49 4.01 7.37
N HIS A 88 14.65 3.55 7.84
CA HIS A 88 14.91 3.37 9.26
C HIS A 88 14.67 4.65 10.08
N ASN A 89 14.99 5.82 9.53
CA ASN A 89 14.83 7.11 10.21
C ASN A 89 13.40 7.65 10.18
N ALA A 90 12.49 7.00 9.46
CA ALA A 90 11.06 7.34 9.42
C ALA A 90 10.23 6.51 10.41
N PHE A 91 10.88 5.71 11.26
CA PHE A 91 10.22 5.01 12.36
C PHE A 91 9.72 6.03 13.38
N ASP A 92 8.51 5.79 13.86
CA ASP A 92 7.80 6.66 14.81
C ASP A 92 7.01 5.74 15.74
N GLU A 93 7.31 5.79 17.04
CA GLU A 93 6.70 4.92 18.05
C GLU A 93 5.20 5.20 18.25
N GLU A 94 4.72 6.40 17.89
CA GLU A 94 3.30 6.76 17.97
C GLU A 94 2.47 6.25 16.79
N LEU A 95 3.13 5.82 15.71
CA LEU A 95 2.46 5.36 14.48
C LEU A 95 2.81 3.92 14.10
N HIS A 96 3.93 3.41 14.59
CA HIS A 96 4.48 2.13 14.18
C HIS A 96 4.73 1.20 15.37
N VAL A 97 4.24 -0.04 15.23
CA VAL A 97 4.45 -1.08 16.24
C VAL A 97 5.91 -1.56 16.21
N ALA A 98 6.64 -1.38 17.30
CA ALA A 98 7.98 -1.94 17.46
C ALA A 98 7.94 -3.45 17.71
N LYS A 99 8.95 -4.18 17.23
CA LYS A 99 9.14 -5.61 17.55
C LYS A 99 9.31 -5.85 19.06
N SER A 100 9.83 -4.87 19.79
CA SER A 100 10.04 -4.92 21.24
C SER A 100 8.76 -4.70 22.05
N VAL A 101 7.59 -4.53 21.42
CA VAL A 101 6.33 -4.35 22.13
C VAL A 101 6.08 -5.51 23.09
N GLN A 102 5.61 -5.19 24.30
CA GLN A 102 5.31 -6.21 25.28
C GLN A 102 4.05 -6.97 24.87
N ILE A 103 4.19 -8.28 24.73
CA ILE A 103 3.09 -9.19 24.38
C ILE A 103 2.77 -10.05 25.61
N SER A 104 1.53 -9.97 26.08
CA SER A 104 1.04 -10.75 27.22
C SER A 104 0.11 -11.85 26.73
N PHE A 105 0.37 -13.08 27.16
CA PHE A 105 -0.45 -14.25 26.85
C PHE A 105 -1.31 -14.60 28.06
N TYR A 106 -2.61 -14.76 27.86
CA TYR A 106 -3.56 -15.14 28.90
C TYR A 106 -4.27 -16.43 28.53
N ARG A 107 -4.40 -17.34 29.50
CA ARG A 107 -5.24 -18.53 29.43
C ARG A 107 -6.48 -18.33 30.28
N HIS A 108 -7.64 -18.40 29.64
CA HIS A 108 -8.93 -18.24 30.31
C HIS A 108 -9.46 -19.57 30.84
N PHE A 109 -10.42 -19.50 31.76
CA PHE A 109 -10.96 -20.64 32.51
C PHE A 109 -11.62 -21.74 31.65
N ARG A 110 -11.86 -21.50 30.35
CA ARG A 110 -12.38 -22.48 29.37
C ARG A 110 -11.32 -23.01 28.40
N GLY A 111 -10.04 -22.74 28.62
CA GLY A 111 -8.95 -23.13 27.71
C GLY A 111 -8.79 -22.22 26.50
N ALA A 112 -9.53 -21.10 26.43
CA ALA A 112 -9.30 -20.09 25.40
C ALA A 112 -7.96 -19.37 25.69
N GLU A 113 -7.14 -19.24 24.66
CA GLU A 113 -5.89 -18.48 24.69
C GLU A 113 -6.13 -17.12 24.03
N SER A 114 -5.65 -16.06 24.67
CA SER A 114 -5.70 -14.71 24.11
C SER A 114 -4.34 -14.03 24.22
N VAL A 115 -4.06 -13.18 23.25
CA VAL A 115 -2.85 -12.36 23.19
C VAL A 115 -3.24 -10.91 23.33
N GLN A 116 -2.55 -10.18 24.19
CA GLN A 116 -2.71 -8.75 24.36
C GLN A 116 -1.41 -8.04 24.01
N PHE A 117 -1.51 -7.02 23.16
CA PHE A 117 -0.45 -6.09 22.84
C PHE A 117 -1.08 -4.73 22.52
N HIS A 118 -0.30 -3.67 22.64
CA HIS A 118 -0.75 -2.32 22.32
C HIS A 118 -0.46 -2.02 20.85
N ILE A 119 -1.44 -1.42 20.18
CA ILE A 119 -1.30 -0.83 18.85
C ILE A 119 -1.38 0.70 19.07
N PRO A 120 -0.39 1.47 18.61
CA PRO A 120 -0.39 2.93 18.71
C PRO A 120 -1.65 3.57 18.13
#